data_AF-A0A9P9Y4H3-F1
#
_entry.id   AF-A0A9P9Y4H3-F1
#
_cell.length_a   1.000
_cell.length_b   1.000
_cell.length_c   1.000
_cell.angle_alpha   90.00
_cell.angle_beta   90.00
_cell.angle_gamma   90.00
#
_symmetry.space_group_name_H-M   'P 1'
#
loop_
_entity.id
_entity.type
_entity.pdbx_description
1 polymer ?
#
loop_
_entity_poly.entity_id
_entity_poly.type
_entity_poly.pdbx_seq_one_letter_code
_entity_poly.pdbx_strand_id
1 'polypeptide(L)'
;MTMTMRRCVGGSSISPRSCRRVVVPSVFLVSLCVLGFLLNVFGQENRHERAFGGGSGTTSPATGVPRCGQDRGRPTQGCAWNVSTAERADLIQDKFTMTISTFHRPKELGRVLDTVLSDKLPSLFEVVVVWNNFGETPPPDFTSDHGVPVRYRTPAHDSLNEKLRPDPGYRTAAILLSDDDVFYRPSDLEFVFQIWREFGQDRLVGALARCISSGRAGDRHADARGSWEYNFCTPSSSWGGGDGDGETYSMVLTNLAFTHVSFLDHYFSDAGPAVRMRQVVDDAFNCEDIAFNYMVSYLTGRGPLLVRGRDQYVNMDPPAGISRNKGHLEARGQCLNDFAQILGCMPLVDVKGRMERGFKHNVWYKSVWDLMTL
;
A
#
# COMPACT_ATOMS: atom_id res chain seq x y z
N MET A 1 37.92 -57.46 50.61
CA MET A 1 38.69 -57.57 49.35
C MET A 1 38.94 -56.16 48.85
N THR A 2 40.19 -55.77 48.92
CA THR A 2 40.83 -54.50 48.54
C THR A 2 40.85 -54.31 47.03
N MET A 3 40.79 -53.07 46.53
CA MET A 3 41.94 -52.47 45.82
C MET A 3 41.73 -50.99 45.47
N THR A 4 42.77 -50.24 45.77
CA THR A 4 43.02 -48.85 45.39
C THR A 4 44.37 -48.80 44.65
N MET A 5 44.52 -47.79 43.77
CA MET A 5 45.74 -47.24 43.15
C MET A 5 46.36 -47.96 41.92
N ARG A 6 46.62 -47.20 40.83
CA ARG A 6 47.93 -46.55 40.55
C ARG A 6 47.92 -45.69 39.26
N ARG A 7 48.96 -44.85 39.15
CA ARG A 7 49.20 -43.66 38.31
C ARG A 7 50.18 -43.94 37.13
N CYS A 8 50.04 -43.13 36.06
CA CYS A 8 51.05 -42.41 35.23
C CYS A 8 51.97 -43.06 34.16
N VAL A 9 52.35 -42.16 33.21
CA VAL A 9 53.50 -42.06 32.25
C VAL A 9 53.23 -42.59 30.82
N GLY A 10 53.54 -41.96 29.67
CA GLY A 10 54.20 -40.70 29.28
C GLY A 10 55.04 -40.85 27.96
N GLY A 11 55.04 -39.84 27.07
CA GLY A 11 56.08 -39.54 26.03
C GLY A 11 55.95 -40.23 24.64
N SER A 12 56.23 -39.64 23.46
CA SER A 12 57.11 -38.50 23.10
C SER A 12 56.82 -37.88 21.71
N SER A 13 57.22 -36.62 21.58
CA SER A 13 57.24 -35.65 20.46
C SER A 13 58.34 -35.81 19.39
N ILE A 14 58.21 -35.13 18.23
CA ILE A 14 59.12 -34.07 17.69
C ILE A 14 58.66 -33.54 16.30
N SER A 15 58.98 -32.26 16.05
CA SER A 15 58.60 -31.26 15.02
C SER A 15 59.79 -31.01 14.02
N PRO A 16 59.95 -29.91 13.23
CA PRO A 16 59.11 -29.12 12.28
C PRO A 16 59.83 -28.57 10.98
N ARG A 17 59.13 -27.68 10.22
CA ARG A 17 59.58 -26.46 9.44
C ARG A 17 60.28 -26.67 8.07
N SER A 18 60.31 -25.76 7.08
CA SER A 18 59.62 -24.50 6.68
C SER A 18 60.31 -23.93 5.41
N CYS A 19 59.55 -23.27 4.51
CA CYS A 19 59.88 -22.18 3.55
C CYS A 19 61.11 -22.22 2.59
N ARG A 20 60.85 -21.87 1.31
CA ARG A 20 61.45 -20.69 0.62
C ARG A 20 60.78 -20.33 -0.72
N ARG A 21 60.77 -19.03 -1.04
CA ARG A 21 60.32 -18.33 -2.27
C ARG A 21 61.51 -18.04 -3.22
N VAL A 22 61.18 -17.46 -4.41
CA VAL A 22 61.96 -16.53 -5.31
C VAL A 22 62.58 -17.24 -6.55
N VAL A 23 62.58 -16.80 -7.83
CA VAL A 23 62.07 -15.66 -8.65
C VAL A 23 62.09 -16.02 -10.17
N VAL A 24 61.40 -15.24 -11.02
CA VAL A 24 61.20 -15.27 -12.50
C VAL A 24 62.45 -14.84 -13.32
N PRO A 25 62.60 -15.22 -14.61
CA PRO A 25 62.46 -14.23 -15.70
C PRO A 25 61.76 -14.73 -17.00
N SER A 26 61.44 -13.76 -17.86
CA SER A 26 60.58 -13.70 -19.05
C SER A 26 61.17 -14.25 -20.37
N VAL A 27 60.33 -14.51 -21.40
CA VAL A 27 60.41 -13.99 -22.81
C VAL A 27 59.45 -14.75 -23.78
N PHE A 28 58.66 -13.95 -24.50
CA PHE A 28 57.93 -14.07 -25.80
C PHE A 28 57.77 -15.40 -26.57
N LEU A 29 56.54 -15.62 -27.08
CA LEU A 29 56.25 -15.83 -28.52
C LEU A 29 54.75 -15.66 -28.85
N VAL A 30 54.48 -14.84 -29.85
CA VAL A 30 53.17 -14.53 -30.48
C VAL A 30 53.01 -15.42 -31.71
N SER A 31 51.85 -16.07 -31.93
CA SER A 31 51.22 -16.18 -33.27
C SER A 31 49.89 -16.96 -33.32
N LEU A 32 48.96 -16.41 -34.09
CA LEU A 32 47.90 -17.04 -34.91
C LEU A 32 46.82 -17.91 -34.23
N CYS A 33 45.60 -17.36 -34.11
CA CYS A 33 44.32 -18.04 -34.44
C CYS A 33 43.04 -17.26 -34.03
N VAL A 34 42.93 -15.96 -34.34
CA VAL A 34 41.64 -15.24 -34.23
C VAL A 34 41.43 -14.34 -35.45
N LEU A 35 40.94 -14.92 -36.53
CA LEU A 35 40.25 -14.18 -37.59
C LEU A 35 39.25 -15.13 -38.25
N GLY A 36 37.96 -14.89 -38.04
CA GLY A 36 36.90 -15.62 -38.74
C GLY A 36 35.78 -16.14 -37.83
N PHE A 37 35.08 -15.26 -37.13
CA PHE A 37 33.69 -15.51 -36.70
C PHE A 37 32.98 -14.18 -36.45
N LEU A 38 32.95 -13.33 -37.48
CA LEU A 38 31.94 -12.31 -37.67
C LEU A 38 31.51 -12.41 -39.13
N LEU A 39 30.21 -12.62 -39.32
CA LEU A 39 29.39 -12.61 -40.54
C LEU A 39 28.58 -13.91 -40.70
N ASN A 40 27.27 -13.70 -40.85
CA ASN A 40 26.20 -14.64 -41.21
C ASN A 40 25.43 -15.33 -40.07
N VAL A 41 24.53 -14.56 -39.43
CA VAL A 41 23.14 -15.01 -39.32
C VAL A 41 22.22 -13.85 -39.74
N PHE A 42 21.61 -14.03 -40.91
CA PHE A 42 20.36 -13.48 -41.44
C PHE A 42 19.46 -12.80 -40.37
N GLY A 43 18.87 -11.62 -40.58
CA GLY A 43 18.25 -11.13 -41.81
C GLY A 43 16.75 -11.42 -41.80
N GLN A 44 15.96 -10.65 -41.03
CA GLN A 44 14.57 -10.37 -41.38
C GLN A 44 14.08 -9.07 -40.72
N GLU A 45 13.99 -8.05 -41.57
CA GLU A 45 13.42 -6.72 -41.34
C GLU A 45 11.90 -6.81 -41.61
N ASN A 46 11.05 -6.30 -40.71
CA ASN A 46 9.72 -5.86 -41.09
C ASN A 46 9.23 -4.71 -40.20
N ARG A 47 8.96 -3.62 -40.91
CA ARG A 47 8.45 -2.31 -40.48
C ARG A 47 7.10 -2.42 -39.79
N HIS A 48 6.90 -1.61 -38.75
CA HIS A 48 5.68 -0.82 -38.55
C HIS A 48 6.01 0.40 -37.67
N GLU A 49 6.72 1.37 -38.25
CA GLU A 49 6.71 2.75 -37.74
C GLU A 49 5.48 3.45 -38.34
N ARG A 50 4.54 3.87 -37.49
CA ARG A 50 3.61 4.95 -37.83
C ARG A 50 4.10 6.21 -37.16
N ALA A 51 4.47 7.15 -38.00
CA ALA A 51 4.82 8.51 -37.68
C ALA A 51 3.66 9.24 -36.98
N PHE A 52 4.00 9.96 -35.91
CA PHE A 52 3.35 11.23 -35.57
C PHE A 52 4.45 12.28 -35.46
N GLY A 53 4.58 13.09 -36.51
CA GLY A 53 5.46 14.23 -36.56
C GLY A 53 4.77 15.49 -36.03
N GLY A 54 5.51 16.24 -35.21
CA GLY A 54 5.63 17.70 -35.31
C GLY A 54 4.42 18.54 -34.89
N GLY A 55 4.42 19.01 -33.64
CA GLY A 55 3.57 20.09 -33.18
C GLY A 55 4.14 20.80 -31.96
N SER A 56 4.93 21.84 -32.21
CA SER A 56 5.18 23.01 -31.34
C SER A 56 5.49 22.76 -29.86
N GLY A 57 6.79 22.80 -29.53
CA GLY A 57 7.27 22.94 -28.16
C GLY A 57 6.76 24.22 -27.50
N THR A 58 5.95 24.06 -26.47
CA THR A 58 5.93 24.93 -25.31
C THR A 58 6.56 24.15 -24.17
N THR A 59 7.84 24.41 -23.92
CA THR A 59 8.50 24.03 -22.67
C THR A 59 7.76 24.69 -21.51
N SER A 60 6.87 23.95 -20.86
CA SER A 60 6.25 24.39 -19.62
C SER A 60 7.35 24.44 -18.55
N PRO A 61 7.52 25.55 -17.81
CA PRO A 61 8.58 25.65 -16.82
C PRO A 61 8.32 24.65 -15.69
N ALA A 62 9.27 23.73 -15.51
CA ALA A 62 9.23 22.69 -14.50
C ALA A 62 9.43 23.29 -13.10
N THR A 63 8.34 23.47 -12.37
CA THR A 63 8.33 23.78 -10.94
C THR A 63 7.54 22.69 -10.21
N GLY A 64 8.16 22.02 -9.23
CA GLY A 64 7.50 21.00 -8.41
C GLY A 64 6.14 21.47 -7.90
N VAL A 65 5.12 20.60 -7.98
CA VAL A 65 3.74 20.95 -7.59
C VAL A 65 3.67 21.17 -6.07
N PRO A 66 3.35 22.39 -5.60
CA PRO A 66 3.32 22.68 -4.17
C PRO A 66 2.15 21.98 -3.48
N ARG A 67 2.23 21.85 -2.14
CA ARG A 67 1.06 21.43 -1.35
C ARG A 67 -0.11 22.39 -1.53
N CYS A 68 -1.33 21.87 -1.49
CA CYS A 68 -2.52 22.69 -1.56
C CYS A 68 -2.50 23.72 -0.42
N GLY A 69 -2.65 25.01 -0.76
CA GLY A 69 -2.61 26.09 0.22
C GLY A 69 -3.74 25.91 1.24
N GLN A 70 -3.46 26.07 2.53
CA GLN A 70 -4.48 25.96 3.57
C GLN A 70 -5.61 27.00 3.40
N ASP A 71 -5.33 28.13 2.71
CA ASP A 71 -6.24 29.27 2.55
C ASP A 71 -6.69 29.59 1.10
N ARG A 72 -6.13 28.96 0.05
CA ARG A 72 -6.53 29.25 -1.34
C ARG A 72 -7.56 28.24 -1.84
N GLY A 73 -8.85 28.54 -1.63
CA GLY A 73 -9.96 27.92 -2.37
C GLY A 73 -10.77 26.82 -1.66
N ARG A 74 -10.65 26.69 -0.33
CA ARG A 74 -11.34 25.66 0.46
C ARG A 74 -12.87 25.72 0.60
N PRO A 75 -13.60 26.85 0.37
CA PRO A 75 -15.05 26.87 0.62
C PRO A 75 -15.80 25.85 -0.24
N THR A 76 -15.45 25.70 -1.52
CA THR A 76 -16.21 24.89 -2.47
C THR A 76 -16.05 23.38 -2.23
N GLN A 77 -14.90 22.92 -1.76
CA GLN A 77 -14.63 21.48 -1.57
C GLN A 77 -15.21 20.95 -0.26
N GLY A 78 -15.07 21.71 0.83
CA GLY A 78 -15.80 21.41 2.07
C GLY A 78 -17.32 21.43 1.86
N CYS A 79 -17.81 22.35 1.03
CA CYS A 79 -19.22 22.34 0.60
C CYS A 79 -19.57 21.08 -0.21
N ALA A 80 -18.74 20.65 -1.17
CA ALA A 80 -19.01 19.46 -1.98
C ALA A 80 -19.10 18.18 -1.12
N TRP A 81 -18.18 18.02 -0.16
CA TRP A 81 -18.24 16.94 0.82
C TRP A 81 -19.54 16.96 1.64
N ASN A 82 -19.89 18.11 2.22
CA ASN A 82 -21.09 18.25 3.05
C ASN A 82 -22.39 18.00 2.27
N VAL A 83 -22.46 18.42 1.01
CA VAL A 83 -23.62 18.15 0.14
C VAL A 83 -23.72 16.64 -0.14
N SER A 84 -22.62 16.02 -0.59
CA SER A 84 -22.64 14.60 -0.96
C SER A 84 -22.88 13.64 0.21
N THR A 85 -22.56 14.03 1.43
CA THR A 85 -22.88 13.24 2.62
C THR A 85 -24.34 13.44 3.02
N ALA A 86 -24.88 14.66 2.93
CA ALA A 86 -26.30 14.91 3.16
C ALA A 86 -27.21 14.16 2.16
N GLU A 87 -26.78 14.05 0.90
CA GLU A 87 -27.49 13.27 -0.14
C GLU A 87 -27.52 11.76 0.14
N ARG A 88 -26.60 11.24 0.97
CA ARG A 88 -26.51 9.82 1.36
C ARG A 88 -26.95 9.58 2.81
N ALA A 89 -27.65 10.54 3.42
CA ALA A 89 -28.13 10.46 4.80
C ALA A 89 -29.24 9.40 4.98
N ASP A 90 -29.84 8.92 3.89
CA ASP A 90 -30.83 7.83 3.85
C ASP A 90 -30.22 6.44 4.10
N LEU A 91 -28.91 6.29 3.93
CA LEU A 91 -28.21 5.03 4.17
C LEU A 91 -28.10 4.70 5.64
N ILE A 92 -27.90 3.41 5.92
CA ILE A 92 -27.65 2.90 7.27
C ILE A 92 -26.29 3.42 7.76
N GLN A 93 -26.30 4.17 8.86
CA GLN A 93 -25.13 4.87 9.40
C GLN A 93 -24.39 4.06 10.48
N ASP A 94 -25.07 3.12 11.11
CA ASP A 94 -24.56 2.33 12.25
C ASP A 94 -24.10 0.91 11.87
N LYS A 95 -24.07 0.61 10.56
CA LYS A 95 -23.53 -0.62 9.97
C LYS A 95 -22.60 -0.30 8.79
N PHE A 96 -21.88 -1.30 8.31
CA PHE A 96 -20.99 -1.19 7.17
C PHE A 96 -21.11 -2.35 6.17
N THR A 97 -20.77 -2.08 4.92
CA THR A 97 -20.62 -3.07 3.86
C THR A 97 -19.13 -3.34 3.65
N MET A 98 -18.72 -4.61 3.62
CA MET A 98 -17.34 -4.97 3.25
C MET A 98 -17.27 -5.26 1.75
N THR A 99 -16.36 -4.61 1.04
CA THR A 99 -16.14 -4.84 -0.40
C THR A 99 -14.78 -5.48 -0.60
N ILE A 100 -14.74 -6.70 -1.14
CA ILE A 100 -13.53 -7.49 -1.32
C ILE A 100 -13.20 -7.59 -2.80
N SER A 101 -12.06 -7.06 -3.23
CA SER A 101 -11.56 -7.25 -4.59
C SER A 101 -10.76 -8.55 -4.68
N THR A 102 -11.07 -9.39 -5.69
CA THR A 102 -10.35 -10.65 -5.89
C THR A 102 -10.02 -10.91 -7.36
N PHE A 103 -8.87 -11.52 -7.61
CA PHE A 103 -8.42 -11.98 -8.93
C PHE A 103 -7.57 -13.25 -8.82
N HIS A 104 -8.05 -14.36 -9.37
CA HIS A 104 -7.40 -15.68 -9.42
C HIS A 104 -6.83 -16.18 -8.08
N ARG A 105 -7.49 -15.84 -6.97
CA ARG A 105 -7.07 -16.16 -5.59
C ARG A 105 -8.21 -16.73 -4.74
N PRO A 106 -8.82 -17.85 -5.15
CA PRO A 106 -9.95 -18.43 -4.43
C PRO A 106 -9.59 -18.88 -3.01
N LYS A 107 -8.32 -19.23 -2.74
CA LYS A 107 -7.87 -19.68 -1.41
C LYS A 107 -7.77 -18.52 -0.42
N GLU A 108 -7.18 -17.41 -0.85
CA GLU A 108 -7.04 -16.20 -0.06
C GLU A 108 -8.43 -15.61 0.21
N LEU A 109 -9.26 -15.47 -0.83
CA LEU A 109 -10.65 -15.04 -0.70
C LEU A 109 -11.43 -15.92 0.28
N GLY A 110 -11.36 -17.24 0.13
CA GLY A 110 -12.02 -18.20 1.01
C GLY A 110 -11.59 -17.99 2.46
N ARG A 111 -10.29 -17.82 2.72
CA ARG A 111 -9.77 -17.57 4.07
C ARG A 111 -10.24 -16.24 4.66
N VAL A 112 -10.34 -15.17 3.87
CA VAL A 112 -10.92 -13.89 4.33
C VAL A 112 -12.39 -14.10 4.71
N LEU A 113 -13.18 -14.69 3.82
CA LEU A 113 -14.61 -14.94 4.06
C LEU A 113 -14.83 -15.83 5.30
N ASP A 114 -14.13 -16.97 5.38
CA ASP A 114 -14.22 -17.90 6.50
C ASP A 114 -13.88 -17.20 7.83
N THR A 115 -12.89 -16.31 7.84
CA THR A 115 -12.47 -15.63 9.07
C THR A 115 -13.37 -14.47 9.45
N VAL A 116 -13.76 -13.62 8.49
CA VAL A 116 -14.63 -12.46 8.75
C VAL A 116 -16.03 -12.92 9.13
N LEU A 117 -16.49 -14.03 8.56
CA LEU A 117 -17.83 -14.59 8.77
C LEU A 117 -17.85 -15.72 9.82
N SER A 118 -16.73 -16.00 10.52
CA SER A 118 -16.68 -17.06 11.55
C SER A 118 -17.55 -16.74 12.77
N ASP A 119 -17.66 -15.46 13.10
CA ASP A 119 -18.35 -14.96 14.29
C ASP A 119 -19.40 -13.91 13.93
N LYS A 120 -20.35 -13.70 14.83
CA LYS A 120 -21.33 -12.62 14.70
C LYS A 120 -20.62 -11.27 14.80
N LEU A 121 -20.62 -10.53 13.69
CA LEU A 121 -20.22 -9.13 13.59
C LEU A 121 -21.45 -8.23 13.54
N PRO A 122 -21.87 -7.59 14.65
CA PRO A 122 -23.15 -6.85 14.71
C PRO A 122 -23.28 -5.73 13.67
N SER A 123 -22.15 -5.07 13.38
CA SER A 123 -22.11 -3.92 12.47
C SER A 123 -21.89 -4.30 11.00
N LEU A 124 -21.54 -5.56 10.68
CA LEU A 124 -21.42 -6.00 9.29
C LEU A 124 -22.81 -6.21 8.69
N PHE A 125 -23.15 -5.44 7.65
CA PHE A 125 -24.44 -5.51 6.96
C PHE A 125 -24.42 -6.55 5.84
N GLU A 126 -23.42 -6.49 4.96
CA GLU A 126 -23.25 -7.39 3.82
C GLU A 126 -21.77 -7.43 3.40
N VAL A 127 -21.41 -8.44 2.62
CA VAL A 127 -20.15 -8.52 1.90
C VAL A 127 -20.42 -8.50 0.39
N VAL A 128 -19.73 -7.63 -0.34
CA VAL A 128 -19.76 -7.57 -1.80
C VAL A 128 -18.39 -7.98 -2.33
N VAL A 129 -18.32 -9.10 -3.03
CA VAL A 129 -17.10 -9.56 -3.69
C VAL A 129 -17.05 -9.01 -5.11
N VAL A 130 -16.05 -8.19 -5.40
CA VAL A 130 -15.73 -7.70 -6.76
C VAL A 130 -14.93 -8.79 -7.46
N TRP A 131 -15.60 -9.56 -8.30
CA TRP A 131 -15.05 -10.70 -9.01
C TRP A 131 -14.35 -10.27 -10.29
N ASN A 132 -13.05 -9.95 -10.19
CA ASN A 132 -12.26 -9.48 -11.35
C ASN A 132 -11.80 -10.60 -12.28
N ASN A 133 -12.26 -11.85 -12.12
CA ASN A 133 -11.92 -12.92 -13.06
C ASN A 133 -12.78 -12.75 -14.32
N PHE A 134 -12.33 -11.88 -15.23
CA PHE A 134 -13.08 -11.50 -16.42
C PHE A 134 -13.42 -12.68 -17.31
N GLY A 135 -14.69 -12.76 -17.71
CA GLY A 135 -15.22 -13.86 -18.52
C GLY A 135 -15.47 -15.15 -17.74
N GLU A 136 -15.13 -15.22 -16.45
CA GLU A 136 -15.45 -16.36 -15.59
C GLU A 136 -16.75 -16.09 -14.82
N THR A 137 -17.58 -17.13 -14.69
CA THR A 137 -18.79 -17.06 -13.87
C THR A 137 -18.39 -16.99 -12.39
N PRO A 138 -18.86 -15.99 -11.62
CA PRO A 138 -18.58 -15.94 -10.19
C PRO A 138 -19.27 -17.10 -9.46
N PRO A 139 -18.82 -17.43 -8.23
CA PRO A 139 -19.59 -18.26 -7.32
C PRO A 139 -21.01 -17.70 -7.11
N PRO A 140 -21.99 -18.54 -6.76
CA PRO A 140 -23.32 -18.06 -6.41
C PRO A 140 -23.29 -17.23 -5.12
N ASP A 141 -24.18 -16.25 -5.05
CA ASP A 141 -24.45 -15.52 -3.81
C ASP A 141 -24.90 -16.48 -2.71
N PHE A 142 -24.53 -16.16 -1.47
CA PHE A 142 -24.91 -16.95 -0.29
C PHE A 142 -25.17 -16.06 0.92
N THR A 143 -25.66 -16.66 2.00
CA THR A 143 -25.80 -16.01 3.30
C THR A 143 -25.00 -16.81 4.31
N SER A 144 -24.19 -16.13 5.13
CA SER A 144 -23.39 -16.78 6.16
C SER A 144 -24.27 -17.38 7.27
N ASP A 145 -23.70 -18.25 8.10
CA ASP A 145 -24.38 -18.83 9.27
C ASP A 145 -24.87 -17.77 10.27
N HIS A 146 -24.26 -16.58 10.26
CA HIS A 146 -24.66 -15.44 11.10
C HIS A 146 -25.62 -14.47 10.40
N GLY A 147 -26.15 -14.84 9.22
CA GLY A 147 -27.16 -14.05 8.50
C GLY A 147 -26.61 -12.88 7.68
N VAL A 148 -25.31 -12.85 7.38
CA VAL A 148 -24.69 -11.80 6.55
C VAL A 148 -24.76 -12.22 5.09
N PRO A 149 -25.44 -11.46 4.20
CA PRO A 149 -25.44 -11.72 2.78
C PRO A 149 -24.05 -11.52 2.17
N VAL A 150 -23.66 -12.41 1.27
CA VAL A 150 -22.45 -12.31 0.45
C VAL A 150 -22.87 -12.34 -1.02
N ARG A 151 -22.63 -11.22 -1.71
CA ARG A 151 -22.97 -11.06 -3.13
C ARG A 151 -21.73 -10.91 -3.99
N TYR A 152 -21.73 -11.56 -5.14
CA TYR A 152 -20.70 -11.37 -6.15
C TYR A 152 -21.16 -10.35 -7.20
N ARG A 153 -20.29 -9.39 -7.53
CA ARG A 153 -20.48 -8.50 -8.68
C ARG A 153 -19.32 -8.66 -9.65
N THR A 154 -19.65 -8.81 -10.92
CA THR A 154 -18.66 -8.90 -12.00
C THR A 154 -18.50 -7.53 -12.64
N PRO A 155 -17.29 -6.96 -12.66
CA PRO A 155 -17.04 -5.71 -13.36
C PRO A 155 -17.16 -5.85 -14.88
N ALA A 156 -17.38 -4.74 -15.57
CA ALA A 156 -17.48 -4.71 -17.03
C ALA A 156 -16.11 -4.76 -17.74
N HIS A 157 -15.05 -4.28 -17.08
CA HIS A 157 -13.72 -4.10 -17.67
C HIS A 157 -12.62 -4.42 -16.66
N ASP A 158 -11.49 -4.90 -17.17
CA ASP A 158 -10.28 -5.16 -16.37
C ASP A 158 -9.62 -3.87 -15.93
N SER A 159 -9.87 -3.51 -14.68
CA SER A 159 -9.42 -2.25 -14.09
C SER A 159 -9.35 -2.36 -12.58
N LEU A 160 -8.26 -1.83 -12.00
CA LEU A 160 -8.13 -1.70 -10.55
C LEU A 160 -9.12 -0.69 -9.95
N ASN A 161 -9.69 0.21 -10.78
CA ASN A 161 -10.70 1.16 -10.33
C ASN A 161 -11.98 0.45 -9.84
N GLU A 162 -12.26 -0.78 -10.29
CA GLU A 162 -13.52 -1.46 -10.01
C GLU A 162 -13.79 -1.75 -8.53
N LYS A 163 -12.72 -1.89 -7.73
CA LYS A 163 -12.82 -1.94 -6.25
C LYS A 163 -13.46 -0.68 -5.67
N LEU A 164 -13.26 0.48 -6.31
CA LEU A 164 -13.73 1.79 -5.86
C LEU A 164 -15.07 2.19 -6.51
N ARG A 165 -15.65 1.37 -7.39
CA ARG A 165 -16.91 1.68 -8.07
C ARG A 165 -18.08 1.64 -7.09
N PRO A 166 -18.91 2.70 -6.99
CA PRO A 166 -20.14 2.66 -6.21
C PRO A 166 -21.05 1.52 -6.68
N ASP A 167 -21.50 0.70 -5.74
CA ASP A 167 -22.50 -0.33 -6.01
C ASP A 167 -23.90 0.24 -5.71
N PRO A 168 -24.85 0.18 -6.66
CA PRO A 168 -26.20 0.72 -6.46
C PRO A 168 -27.00 -0.05 -5.39
N GLY A 169 -26.57 -1.26 -5.04
CA GLY A 169 -27.13 -2.07 -3.97
C GLY A 169 -26.59 -1.73 -2.58
N TYR A 170 -25.57 -0.86 -2.44
CA TYR A 170 -25.08 -0.46 -1.12
C TYR A 170 -26.17 0.20 -0.29
N ARG A 171 -26.36 -0.31 0.94
CA ARG A 171 -27.33 0.20 1.90
C ARG A 171 -26.70 0.88 3.11
N THR A 172 -25.37 0.87 3.21
CA THR A 172 -24.63 1.47 4.31
C THR A 172 -23.79 2.64 3.83
N ALA A 173 -23.63 3.65 4.69
CA ALA A 173 -22.75 4.78 4.40
C ALA A 173 -21.27 4.41 4.49
N ALA A 174 -20.95 3.45 5.35
CA ALA A 174 -19.60 2.97 5.62
C ALA A 174 -19.23 1.79 4.72
N ILE A 175 -18.18 1.93 3.92
CA ILE A 175 -17.66 0.86 3.07
C ILE A 175 -16.26 0.49 3.56
N LEU A 176 -16.07 -0.76 3.97
CA LEU A 176 -14.74 -1.34 4.20
C LEU A 176 -14.20 -1.87 2.87
N LEU A 177 -13.26 -1.15 2.28
CA LEU A 177 -12.52 -1.60 1.11
C LEU A 177 -11.45 -2.61 1.55
N SER A 178 -11.40 -3.75 0.89
CA SER A 178 -10.48 -4.85 1.19
C SER A 178 -9.95 -5.51 -0.08
N ASP A 179 -8.71 -5.96 -0.04
CA ASP A 179 -8.21 -6.97 -0.97
C ASP A 179 -8.45 -8.38 -0.39
N ASP A 180 -8.27 -9.42 -1.21
CA ASP A 180 -8.55 -10.82 -0.88
C ASP A 180 -7.49 -11.52 -0.02
N ASP A 181 -6.38 -10.85 0.30
CA ASP A 181 -5.26 -11.41 1.07
C ASP A 181 -5.00 -10.69 2.40
N VAL A 182 -5.86 -9.75 2.79
CA VAL A 182 -5.66 -8.90 3.96
C VAL A 182 -6.97 -8.65 4.71
N PHE A 183 -6.94 -8.74 6.05
CA PHE A 183 -8.12 -8.54 6.88
C PHE A 183 -7.77 -8.22 8.34
N TYR A 184 -8.66 -7.51 9.03
CA TYR A 184 -8.67 -7.45 10.49
C TYR A 184 -9.40 -8.66 11.06
N ARG A 185 -9.01 -9.12 12.25
CA ARG A 185 -9.77 -10.15 12.98
C ARG A 185 -11.16 -9.62 13.35
N PRO A 186 -12.20 -10.47 13.46
CA PRO A 186 -13.58 -10.02 13.70
C PRO A 186 -13.72 -9.03 14.86
N SER A 187 -13.13 -9.33 16.02
CA SER A 187 -13.24 -8.43 17.18
C SER A 187 -12.57 -7.06 16.97
N ASP A 188 -11.55 -6.98 16.12
CA ASP A 188 -10.87 -5.73 15.77
C ASP A 188 -11.61 -4.97 14.68
N LEU A 189 -12.26 -5.65 13.73
CA LEU A 189 -13.12 -5.02 12.72
C LEU A 189 -14.20 -4.15 13.36
N GLU A 190 -14.88 -4.67 14.38
CA GLU A 190 -15.89 -3.92 15.11
C GLU A 190 -15.31 -2.64 15.72
N PHE A 191 -14.16 -2.74 16.39
CA PHE A 191 -13.48 -1.56 16.95
C PHE A 191 -13.11 -0.54 15.86
N VAL A 192 -12.50 -0.98 14.76
CA VAL A 192 -12.08 -0.09 13.67
C VAL A 192 -13.28 0.62 13.06
N PHE A 193 -14.42 -0.08 12.89
CA PHE A 193 -15.67 0.53 12.44
C PHE A 193 -16.17 1.60 13.42
N GLN A 194 -16.17 1.33 14.73
CA GLN A 194 -16.56 2.34 15.72
C GLN A 194 -15.66 3.59 15.65
N ILE A 195 -14.34 3.40 15.49
CA ILE A 195 -13.40 4.51 15.30
C ILE A 195 -13.71 5.30 14.02
N TRP A 196 -13.99 4.62 12.91
CA TRP A 196 -14.39 5.31 11.67
C TRP A 196 -15.66 6.13 11.89
N ARG A 197 -16.66 5.56 12.54
CA ARG A 197 -17.97 6.19 12.76
C ARG A 197 -17.86 7.44 13.62
N GLU A 198 -16.98 7.44 14.62
CA GLU A 198 -16.83 8.55 15.56
C GLU A 198 -15.82 9.61 15.10
N PHE A 199 -14.73 9.21 14.43
CA PHE A 199 -13.58 10.10 14.19
C PHE A 199 -13.10 10.18 12.74
N GLY A 200 -13.73 9.44 11.81
CA GLY A 200 -13.12 9.18 10.51
C GLY A 200 -14.06 9.21 9.31
N GLN A 201 -15.30 9.66 9.44
CA GLN A 201 -16.22 9.72 8.30
C GLN A 201 -15.72 10.64 7.17
N ASP A 202 -14.96 11.69 7.49
CA ASP A 202 -14.37 12.65 6.53
C ASP A 202 -12.96 12.25 6.04
N ARG A 203 -12.55 10.99 6.25
CA ARG A 203 -11.18 10.49 6.01
C ARG A 203 -11.18 9.01 5.59
N LEU A 204 -10.04 8.52 5.11
CA LEU A 204 -9.78 7.08 5.06
C LEU A 204 -9.29 6.59 6.41
N VAL A 205 -9.81 5.44 6.87
CA VAL A 205 -9.49 4.87 8.19
C VAL A 205 -9.07 3.41 8.02
N GLY A 206 -7.82 3.05 8.32
CA GLY A 206 -7.35 1.69 8.03
C GLY A 206 -5.95 1.38 8.53
N ALA A 207 -5.39 0.26 8.04
CA ALA A 207 -4.26 -0.40 8.69
C ALA A 207 -2.89 -0.14 8.03
N LEU A 208 -2.88 0.12 6.73
CA LEU A 208 -1.66 0.10 5.91
C LEU A 208 -1.20 1.51 5.57
N ALA A 209 -0.42 2.12 6.47
CA ALA A 209 0.13 3.46 6.26
C ALA A 209 1.20 3.50 5.15
N ARG A 210 1.23 4.60 4.39
CA ARG A 210 2.29 4.96 3.45
C ARG A 210 2.65 6.44 3.54
N CYS A 211 3.86 6.73 3.11
CA CYS A 211 4.50 8.02 3.28
C CYS A 211 4.87 8.62 1.94
N ILE A 212 4.97 9.95 1.91
CA ILE A 212 5.57 10.68 0.80
C ILE A 212 6.73 11.53 1.30
N SER A 213 7.76 11.71 0.48
CA SER A 213 8.84 12.69 0.70
C SER A 213 8.88 13.67 -0.45
N SER A 214 9.28 14.92 -0.17
CA SER A 214 9.64 15.88 -1.22
C SER A 214 11.10 15.67 -1.60
N GLY A 215 11.39 15.33 -2.86
CA GLY A 215 12.76 15.34 -3.37
C GLY A 215 13.32 16.76 -3.33
N ARG A 216 14.36 17.00 -2.52
CA ARG A 216 15.10 18.28 -2.53
C ARG A 216 16.26 18.18 -3.51
N ALA A 217 16.54 19.26 -4.23
CA ALA A 217 17.73 19.36 -5.08
C ALA A 217 19.00 19.07 -4.25
N GLY A 218 19.73 18.02 -4.62
CA GLY A 218 20.96 17.58 -3.95
C GLY A 218 20.97 16.13 -3.47
N ASP A 219 19.86 15.40 -3.55
CA ASP A 219 19.83 13.98 -3.25
C ASP A 219 20.20 13.12 -4.48
N ARG A 220 20.82 11.95 -4.28
CA ARG A 220 21.27 11.06 -5.36
C ARG A 220 20.12 10.42 -6.16
N HIS A 221 18.90 10.51 -5.63
CA HIS A 221 17.65 10.08 -6.27
C HIS A 221 16.66 11.22 -6.52
N ALA A 222 16.89 12.41 -5.94
CA ALA A 222 16.10 13.57 -6.28
C ALA A 222 16.48 14.01 -7.69
N ASP A 223 15.49 14.04 -8.56
CA ASP A 223 15.62 14.91 -9.70
C ASP A 223 15.79 16.37 -9.22
N ALA A 224 16.49 17.19 -9.98
CA ALA A 224 16.63 18.61 -9.68
C ALA A 224 15.28 19.40 -9.75
N ARG A 225 14.13 18.71 -9.73
CA ARG A 225 12.81 19.16 -10.20
C ARG A 225 11.75 19.28 -9.09
N GLY A 226 12.03 18.84 -7.86
CA GLY A 226 11.09 18.98 -6.72
C GLY A 226 9.90 18.01 -6.78
N SER A 227 10.14 16.76 -7.20
CA SER A 227 9.14 15.70 -7.31
C SER A 227 8.77 15.07 -5.96
N TRP A 228 7.60 14.44 -5.90
CA TRP A 228 7.12 13.68 -4.74
C TRP A 228 7.46 12.19 -4.89
N GLU A 229 7.93 11.57 -3.81
CA GLU A 229 8.36 10.17 -3.80
C GLU A 229 7.46 9.32 -2.91
N TYR A 230 7.23 8.06 -3.30
CA TYR A 230 6.43 7.09 -2.55
C TYR A 230 7.33 6.23 -1.65
N ASN A 231 6.99 6.12 -0.36
CA ASN A 231 7.80 5.40 0.63
C ASN A 231 6.98 4.57 1.63
N PHE A 232 7.62 3.53 2.18
CA PHE A 232 7.04 2.59 3.16
C PHE A 232 7.05 3.09 4.62
N CYS A 233 7.31 4.38 4.85
CA CYS A 233 7.46 4.94 6.20
C CYS A 233 8.60 4.30 7.01
N THR A 234 9.70 3.89 6.37
CA THR A 234 10.83 3.25 7.04
C THR A 234 11.85 4.28 7.55
N PRO A 235 12.37 4.12 8.79
CA PRO A 235 13.42 4.98 9.34
C PRO A 235 14.74 4.93 8.54
N SER A 236 14.98 3.85 7.79
CA SER A 236 16.19 3.62 7.00
C SER A 236 16.11 4.08 5.55
N SER A 237 14.96 4.60 5.09
CA SER A 237 15.03 5.57 4.00
C SER A 237 15.87 6.71 4.54
N SER A 238 16.84 7.22 3.79
CA SER A 238 17.75 8.32 4.22
C SER A 238 17.04 9.64 4.57
N TRP A 239 15.73 9.59 4.80
CA TRP A 239 14.77 10.66 5.03
C TRP A 239 13.70 10.29 6.08
N GLY A 240 13.94 9.27 6.92
CA GLY A 240 13.16 8.99 8.11
C GLY A 240 13.78 9.64 9.36
N GLY A 241 13.51 10.94 9.57
CA GLY A 241 13.70 11.60 10.87
C GLY A 241 15.15 11.68 11.37
N GLY A 242 15.89 12.69 10.91
CA GLY A 242 16.98 13.24 11.71
C GLY A 242 16.40 13.74 13.04
N ASP A 243 16.89 13.17 14.14
CA ASP A 243 16.78 13.64 15.52
C ASP A 243 15.60 14.59 15.82
N GLY A 244 14.41 14.00 16.03
CA GLY A 244 13.36 14.62 16.84
C GLY A 244 12.03 14.98 16.17
N ASP A 245 11.88 14.88 14.84
CA ASP A 245 10.71 15.49 14.15
C ASP A 245 9.92 14.63 13.13
N GLY A 246 9.68 13.36 13.48
CA GLY A 246 8.37 12.75 13.25
C GLY A 246 8.21 11.76 12.10
N GLU A 247 7.88 10.53 12.46
CA GLU A 247 7.33 9.50 11.57
C GLU A 247 5.90 9.91 11.14
N THR A 248 5.77 10.71 10.08
CA THR A 248 4.45 11.06 9.52
C THR A 248 4.04 10.10 8.43
N TYR A 249 2.76 9.74 8.35
CA TYR A 249 2.15 9.10 7.17
C TYR A 249 1.13 10.04 6.54
N SER A 250 0.90 9.88 5.24
CA SER A 250 -0.02 10.75 4.49
C SER A 250 -1.02 9.96 3.65
N MET A 251 -0.88 8.63 3.62
CA MET A 251 -1.82 7.72 2.96
C MET A 251 -2.11 6.50 3.83
N VAL A 252 -3.31 5.94 3.66
CA VAL A 252 -3.67 4.59 4.10
C VAL A 252 -4.21 3.83 2.89
N LEU A 253 -3.64 2.66 2.61
CA LEU A 253 -4.02 1.89 1.42
C LEU A 253 -5.45 1.36 1.52
N THR A 254 -6.18 1.38 0.41
CA THR A 254 -7.58 0.94 0.32
C THR A 254 -7.74 -0.59 0.35
N ASN A 255 -6.64 -1.32 0.43
CA ASN A 255 -6.61 -2.77 0.57
C ASN A 255 -7.15 -3.22 1.93
N LEU A 256 -7.22 -2.33 2.94
CA LEU A 256 -7.92 -2.58 4.21
C LEU A 256 -8.23 -1.23 4.89
N ALA A 257 -9.24 -0.53 4.39
CA ALA A 257 -9.64 0.78 4.90
C ALA A 257 -11.14 1.04 4.77
N PHE A 258 -11.72 1.63 5.82
CA PHE A 258 -13.04 2.23 5.77
C PHE A 258 -13.02 3.58 5.04
N THR A 259 -14.07 3.80 4.26
CA THR A 259 -14.39 5.06 3.59
C THR A 259 -15.89 5.31 3.69
N HIS A 260 -16.29 6.58 3.56
CA HIS A 260 -17.69 6.91 3.26
C HIS A 260 -17.99 6.65 1.78
N VAL A 261 -19.20 6.17 1.48
CA VAL A 261 -19.63 5.87 0.11
C VAL A 261 -19.61 7.09 -0.82
N SER A 262 -19.88 8.30 -0.29
CA SER A 262 -19.81 9.53 -1.08
C SER A 262 -18.43 9.78 -1.69
N PHE A 263 -17.34 9.31 -1.08
CA PHE A 263 -16.01 9.41 -1.72
C PHE A 263 -15.90 8.51 -2.96
N LEU A 264 -16.56 7.35 -2.94
CA LEU A 264 -16.66 6.48 -4.13
C LEU A 264 -17.43 7.20 -5.24
N ASP A 265 -18.54 7.88 -4.91
CA ASP A 265 -19.32 8.66 -5.89
C ASP A 265 -18.48 9.78 -6.52
N HIS A 266 -17.74 10.55 -5.71
CA HIS A 266 -16.83 11.58 -6.22
C HIS A 266 -15.74 10.98 -7.11
N TYR A 267 -15.14 9.87 -6.68
CA TYR A 267 -14.09 9.19 -7.44
C TYR A 267 -14.60 8.62 -8.77
N PHE A 268 -15.86 8.21 -8.86
CA PHE A 268 -16.49 7.69 -10.07
C PHE A 268 -17.32 8.69 -10.86
N SER A 269 -17.37 9.96 -10.44
CA SER A 269 -18.06 11.00 -11.19
C SER A 269 -17.47 11.18 -12.60
N ASP A 270 -18.33 11.53 -13.56
CA ASP A 270 -17.94 11.81 -14.96
C ASP A 270 -17.44 13.25 -15.15
N ALA A 271 -16.99 13.89 -14.09
CA ALA A 271 -16.61 15.30 -14.09
C ALA A 271 -15.28 15.53 -13.36
N GLY A 272 -14.66 16.67 -13.71
CA GLY A 272 -13.50 17.18 -12.99
C GLY A 272 -12.25 16.29 -13.07
N PRO A 273 -11.39 16.34 -12.04
CA PRO A 273 -10.12 15.62 -12.06
C PRO A 273 -10.27 14.09 -11.96
N ALA A 274 -11.40 13.60 -11.43
CA ALA A 274 -11.65 12.18 -11.20
C ALA A 274 -11.50 11.33 -12.48
N VAL A 275 -12.03 11.81 -13.61
CA VAL A 275 -11.95 11.12 -14.91
C VAL A 275 -10.50 10.88 -15.32
N ARG A 276 -9.65 11.92 -15.24
CA ARG A 276 -8.22 11.81 -15.59
C ARG A 276 -7.45 10.96 -14.60
N MET A 277 -7.80 11.01 -13.32
CA MET A 277 -7.18 10.15 -12.30
C MET A 277 -7.48 8.67 -12.55
N ARG A 278 -8.74 8.31 -12.84
CA ARG A 278 -9.11 6.94 -13.20
C ARG A 278 -8.36 6.44 -14.43
N GLN A 279 -8.19 7.30 -15.44
CA GLN A 279 -7.43 6.96 -16.64
C GLN A 279 -5.94 6.68 -16.34
N VAL A 280 -5.29 7.48 -15.49
CA VAL A 280 -3.91 7.20 -15.06
C VAL A 280 -3.81 5.86 -14.33
N VAL A 281 -4.82 5.51 -13.52
CA VAL A 281 -4.88 4.20 -12.84
C VAL A 281 -5.01 3.06 -13.84
N ASP A 282 -5.86 3.20 -14.86
CA ASP A 282 -6.02 2.20 -15.92
C ASP A 282 -4.73 2.04 -16.75
N ASP A 283 -4.13 3.15 -17.17
CA ASP A 283 -2.90 3.17 -17.97
C ASP A 283 -1.70 2.58 -17.21
N ALA A 284 -1.61 2.84 -15.90
CA ALA A 284 -0.54 2.31 -15.04
C ALA A 284 -0.83 0.90 -14.50
N PHE A 285 -2.09 0.44 -14.58
CA PHE A 285 -2.61 -0.73 -13.87
C PHE A 285 -2.11 -0.80 -12.41
N ASN A 286 -2.20 0.34 -11.72
CA ASN A 286 -1.67 0.57 -10.37
C ASN A 286 -2.28 1.84 -9.77
N CYS A 287 -1.96 2.15 -8.51
CA CYS A 287 -2.18 3.47 -7.89
C CYS A 287 -3.63 3.88 -7.64
N GLU A 288 -4.61 2.97 -7.70
CA GLU A 288 -6.00 3.28 -7.37
C GLU A 288 -6.14 3.75 -5.91
N ASP A 289 -5.35 3.13 -5.03
CA ASP A 289 -5.26 3.50 -3.62
C ASP A 289 -4.68 4.91 -3.40
N ILE A 290 -3.63 5.27 -4.15
CA ILE A 290 -3.03 6.61 -4.14
C ILE A 290 -4.04 7.63 -4.68
N ALA A 291 -4.66 7.36 -5.82
CA ALA A 291 -5.66 8.23 -6.43
C ALA A 291 -6.81 8.52 -5.46
N PHE A 292 -7.27 7.50 -4.74
CA PHE A 292 -8.34 7.62 -3.76
C PHE A 292 -7.93 8.44 -2.54
N ASN A 293 -6.71 8.26 -2.00
CA ASN A 293 -6.19 9.11 -0.93
C ASN A 293 -6.10 10.58 -1.37
N TYR A 294 -5.70 10.85 -2.62
CA TYR A 294 -5.68 12.21 -3.18
C TYR A 294 -7.08 12.81 -3.21
N MET A 295 -8.07 12.08 -3.72
CA MET A 295 -9.46 12.54 -3.82
C MET A 295 -10.02 12.89 -2.44
N VAL A 296 -9.86 12.00 -1.46
CA VAL A 296 -10.35 12.19 -0.09
C VAL A 296 -9.70 13.41 0.56
N SER A 297 -8.36 13.49 0.53
CA SER A 297 -7.64 14.63 1.13
C SER A 297 -7.87 15.94 0.41
N TYR A 298 -8.13 15.91 -0.90
CA TYR A 298 -8.52 17.10 -1.66
C TYR A 298 -9.86 17.62 -1.15
N LEU A 299 -10.90 16.78 -1.19
CA LEU A 299 -12.27 17.15 -0.81
C LEU A 299 -12.39 17.68 0.62
N THR A 300 -11.73 17.05 1.59
CA THR A 300 -11.90 17.39 3.02
C THR A 300 -10.74 18.18 3.61
N GLY A 301 -9.59 18.17 2.96
CA GLY A 301 -8.37 18.74 3.52
C GLY A 301 -7.86 18.00 4.76
N ARG A 302 -8.31 16.76 4.98
CA ARG A 302 -7.87 15.90 6.09
C ARG A 302 -6.93 14.81 5.57
N GLY A 303 -5.93 14.43 6.37
CA GLY A 303 -5.13 13.23 6.08
C GLY A 303 -5.93 11.96 6.35
N PRO A 304 -5.35 10.77 6.25
CA PRO A 304 -5.98 9.52 6.70
C PRO A 304 -5.87 9.32 8.24
N LEU A 305 -6.54 8.32 8.78
CA LEU A 305 -6.43 7.87 10.17
C LEU A 305 -5.96 6.41 10.22
N LEU A 306 -4.74 6.21 10.72
CA LEU A 306 -4.19 4.88 10.98
C LEU A 306 -4.85 4.28 12.23
N VAL A 307 -5.44 3.10 12.08
CA VAL A 307 -6.08 2.37 13.18
C VAL A 307 -5.54 0.95 13.26
N ARG A 308 -5.13 0.56 14.46
CA ARG A 308 -4.69 -0.81 14.76
C ARG A 308 -5.67 -1.47 15.72
N GLY A 309 -5.97 -2.73 15.42
CA GLY A 309 -6.66 -3.60 16.35
C GLY A 309 -5.83 -3.90 17.59
N ARG A 310 -6.36 -4.75 18.46
CA ARG A 310 -5.60 -5.33 19.56
C ARG A 310 -4.52 -6.24 18.99
N ASP A 311 -4.90 -7.01 17.98
CA ASP A 311 -3.99 -7.82 17.19
C ASP A 311 -3.57 -7.08 15.92
N GLN A 312 -2.40 -7.44 15.40
CA GLN A 312 -1.99 -6.98 14.07
C GLN A 312 -2.95 -7.56 13.01
N TYR A 313 -3.31 -6.74 12.02
CA TYR A 313 -4.04 -7.23 10.85
C TYR A 313 -3.28 -8.38 10.18
N VAL A 314 -4.01 -9.28 9.54
CA VAL A 314 -3.41 -10.39 8.79
C VAL A 314 -3.17 -9.93 7.37
N ASN A 315 -1.96 -10.13 6.86
CA ASN A 315 -1.64 -10.06 5.44
C ASN A 315 -1.01 -11.41 5.06
N MET A 316 -1.65 -12.13 4.15
CA MET A 316 -1.25 -13.47 3.72
C MET A 316 -0.06 -13.46 2.77
N ASP A 317 0.24 -12.31 2.16
CA ASP A 317 1.35 -12.04 1.26
C ASP A 317 1.60 -13.15 0.21
N PRO A 318 0.60 -13.47 -0.63
CA PRO A 318 0.70 -14.55 -1.61
C PRO A 318 1.91 -14.36 -2.54
N PRO A 319 2.57 -15.43 -3.02
CA PRO A 319 3.84 -15.34 -3.75
C PRO A 319 3.74 -14.64 -5.11
N ALA A 320 2.52 -14.51 -5.65
CA ALA A 320 2.24 -13.81 -6.91
C ALA A 320 1.32 -12.61 -6.66
N GLY A 321 1.61 -11.49 -7.31
CA GLY A 321 0.79 -10.28 -7.26
C GLY A 321 1.46 -9.10 -7.98
N ILE A 322 0.65 -8.16 -8.45
CA ILE A 322 1.12 -6.99 -9.20
C ILE A 322 2.13 -6.12 -8.44
N SER A 323 2.09 -6.16 -7.11
CA SER A 323 3.04 -5.46 -6.22
C SER A 323 4.47 -5.99 -6.27
N ARG A 324 4.67 -7.20 -6.80
CA ARG A 324 5.98 -7.85 -6.96
C ARG A 324 6.59 -7.61 -8.35
N ASN A 325 5.85 -7.00 -9.27
CA ASN A 325 6.36 -6.71 -10.62
C ASN A 325 7.49 -5.67 -10.57
N LYS A 326 8.48 -5.81 -11.46
CA LYS A 326 9.53 -4.79 -11.63
C LYS A 326 8.88 -3.46 -12.03
N GLY A 327 9.33 -2.34 -11.46
CA GLY A 327 8.77 -1.03 -11.75
C GLY A 327 7.56 -0.64 -10.89
N HIS A 328 7.07 -1.51 -9.99
CA HIS A 328 5.86 -1.23 -9.21
C HIS A 328 5.98 0.02 -8.33
N LEU A 329 7.14 0.23 -7.69
CA LEU A 329 7.37 1.38 -6.82
C LEU A 329 7.63 2.66 -7.63
N GLU A 330 8.33 2.53 -8.74
CA GLU A 330 8.59 3.60 -9.69
C GLU A 330 7.28 4.13 -10.29
N ALA A 331 6.37 3.22 -10.68
CA ALA A 331 5.03 3.56 -11.13
C ALA A 331 4.24 4.31 -10.03
N ARG A 332 4.28 3.85 -8.78
CA ARG A 332 3.64 4.55 -7.66
C ARG A 332 4.21 5.96 -7.43
N GLY A 333 5.51 6.14 -7.57
CA GLY A 333 6.16 7.45 -7.53
C GLY A 333 5.69 8.37 -8.67
N GLN A 334 5.57 7.84 -9.89
CA GLN A 334 5.04 8.58 -11.04
C GLN A 334 3.59 9.02 -10.81
N CYS A 335 2.73 8.11 -10.36
CA CYS A 335 1.33 8.39 -10.04
C CYS A 335 1.16 9.55 -9.05
N LEU A 336 2.00 9.64 -8.01
CA LEU A 336 1.98 10.79 -7.09
C LEU A 336 2.11 12.12 -7.83
N ASN A 337 3.07 12.19 -8.75
CA ASN A 337 3.35 13.41 -9.49
C ASN A 337 2.26 13.71 -10.53
N ASP A 338 1.74 12.70 -11.21
CA ASP A 338 0.64 12.86 -12.17
C ASP A 338 -0.64 13.36 -11.49
N PHE A 339 -1.02 12.78 -10.35
CA PHE A 339 -2.20 13.23 -9.60
C PHE A 339 -2.03 14.64 -9.03
N ALA A 340 -0.83 14.99 -8.55
CA ALA A 340 -0.54 16.35 -8.09
C ALA A 340 -0.69 17.35 -9.25
N GLN A 341 -0.21 17.01 -10.45
CA GLN A 341 -0.39 17.84 -11.66
C GLN A 341 -1.86 17.94 -12.07
N ILE A 342 -2.62 16.84 -12.04
CA ILE A 342 -4.05 16.82 -12.39
C ILE A 342 -4.86 17.75 -11.47
N LEU A 343 -4.56 17.76 -10.17
CA LEU A 343 -5.23 18.61 -9.19
C LEU A 343 -4.65 20.03 -9.09
N GLY A 344 -3.46 20.25 -9.64
CA GLY A 344 -2.72 21.52 -9.56
C GLY A 344 -2.07 21.79 -8.19
N CYS A 345 -2.13 20.84 -7.26
CA CYS A 345 -1.48 20.90 -5.96
C CYS A 345 -1.35 19.49 -5.35
N MET A 346 -0.48 19.32 -4.34
CA MET A 346 -0.37 18.09 -3.53
C MET A 346 -1.39 18.14 -2.36
N PRO A 347 -2.47 17.35 -2.38
CA PRO A 347 -3.52 17.40 -1.37
C PRO A 347 -3.23 16.55 -0.12
N LEU A 348 -2.31 15.57 -0.21
CA LEU A 348 -2.04 14.66 0.89
C LEU A 348 -1.56 15.44 2.12
N VAL A 349 -2.08 15.06 3.29
CA VAL A 349 -1.81 15.71 4.56
C VAL A 349 -1.09 14.76 5.49
N ASP A 350 0.03 15.21 6.03
CA ASP A 350 0.87 14.43 6.93
C ASP A 350 0.21 14.28 8.30
N VAL A 351 0.27 13.08 8.86
CA VAL A 351 -0.35 12.70 10.14
C VAL A 351 0.68 11.99 11.01
N LYS A 352 0.82 12.43 12.26
CA LYS A 352 1.74 11.84 13.27
C LYS A 352 1.06 10.83 14.20
N GLY A 353 -0.25 10.96 14.43
CA GLY A 353 -1.00 10.15 15.40
C GLY A 353 -1.67 8.91 14.80
N ARG A 354 -1.95 7.91 15.63
CA ARG A 354 -2.74 6.72 15.28
C ARG A 354 -3.65 6.31 16.44
N MET A 355 -4.70 5.54 16.16
CA MET A 355 -5.57 4.96 17.18
C MET A 355 -5.31 3.45 17.31
N GLU A 356 -5.34 2.93 18.53
CA GLU A 356 -5.08 1.52 18.82
C GLU A 356 -6.09 0.97 19.82
N ARG A 357 -6.58 -0.24 19.58
CA ARG A 357 -7.48 -0.93 20.50
C ARG A 357 -6.71 -1.46 21.70
N GLY A 358 -7.13 -1.08 22.89
CA GLY A 358 -6.67 -1.70 24.12
C GLY A 358 -6.50 -0.70 25.25
N PHE A 359 -6.04 -1.21 26.39
CA PHE A 359 -5.65 -0.42 27.54
C PHE A 359 -4.17 -0.69 27.81
N LYS A 360 -3.38 0.38 27.99
CA LYS A 360 -2.05 0.24 28.53
C LYS A 360 -2.22 0.11 30.04
N HIS A 361 -1.83 -1.04 30.61
CA HIS A 361 -1.71 -1.12 32.07
C HIS A 361 -0.74 -0.03 32.50
N ASN A 362 -1.18 0.86 33.40
CA ASN A 362 -0.26 1.77 34.06
C ASN A 362 0.84 0.91 34.68
N VAL A 363 2.10 1.26 34.42
CA VAL A 363 3.22 0.67 35.13
C VAL A 363 2.99 1.05 36.59
N TRP A 364 2.60 0.10 37.43
CA TRP A 364 2.70 0.29 38.87
C TRP A 364 4.17 0.56 39.12
N TYR A 365 4.50 1.80 39.48
CA TYR A 365 5.80 2.06 40.09
C TYR A 365 5.87 1.09 41.26
N LYS A 366 6.74 0.08 41.18
CA LYS A 366 7.10 -0.71 42.36
C LYS A 366 7.45 0.31 43.42
N SER A 367 6.66 0.35 44.47
CA SER A 367 6.98 1.27 45.56
C SER A 367 8.32 0.81 46.13
N VAL A 368 9.11 1.72 46.71
CA VAL A 368 10.41 1.39 47.32
C VAL A 368 10.29 0.23 48.32
N TRP A 369 9.11 0.03 48.90
CA TRP A 369 8.79 -1.08 49.81
C TRP A 369 8.88 -2.47 49.15
N ASP A 370 8.56 -2.61 47.85
CA ASP A 370 8.65 -3.89 47.13
C ASP A 370 10.09 -4.33 46.84
N LEU A 371 11.05 -3.40 46.94
CA LEU A 371 12.50 -3.66 46.81
C LEU A 371 13.17 -3.99 48.14
N MET A 372 12.50 -3.76 49.28
CA MET A 372 13.06 -3.98 50.62
C MET A 372 12.64 -5.32 51.26
N THR A 373 11.83 -6.12 50.56
CA THR A 373 11.35 -7.44 51.03
C THR A 373 11.95 -8.65 50.28
N LEU A 374 13.06 -8.46 49.56
CA LEU A 374 13.95 -9.53 49.08
C LEU A 374 15.30 -9.40 49.78
#